data_AF-C5L5M0-F1
#
_entry.id   AF-C5L5M0-F1
#
_cell.length_a   1.000
_cell.length_b   1.000
_cell.length_c   1.000
_cell.angle_alpha   90.00
_cell.angle_beta   90.00
_cell.angle_gamma   90.00
#
_symmetry.space_group_name_H-M   'P 1'
#
loop_
_entity.id
_entity.type
_entity.pdbx_description
1 polymer ?
#
loop_
_entity_poly.entity_id
_entity_poly.type
_entity_poly.pdbx_seq_one_letter_code
_entity_poly.pdbx_strand_id
1 'polypeptide(L)'
;MLVDILDFESSIVPELFESCRQKNLQVMFVINKIDGIPFYEKKKHQIRQWATRMSRQIKNAQWSDVVLVSSLNGTGFAELEDRMRQYLSADKPRWIYIVGRVNTGKSTFVNRWLRHIGYTHLGTVNYKRGT
;
A
#
# COMPACT_ATOMS: atom_id res chain seq x y z
N MET A 1 2.90 -1.28 2.02
CA MET A 1 2.81 -2.61 1.40
C MET A 1 1.50 -2.73 0.64
N LEU A 2 1.58 -3.03 -0.65
CA LEU A 2 0.42 -3.25 -1.51
C LEU A 2 -0.02 -4.72 -1.43
N VAL A 3 -1.31 -4.95 -1.20
CA VAL A 3 -1.91 -6.27 -0.97
C VAL A 3 -3.11 -6.44 -1.90
N ASP A 4 -3.24 -7.57 -2.59
CA ASP A 4 -4.46 -7.89 -3.33
C ASP A 4 -5.55 -8.33 -2.36
N ILE A 5 -6.73 -7.71 -2.41
CA ILE A 5 -7.82 -8.05 -1.52
C ILE A 5 -8.38 -9.46 -1.76
N LEU A 6 -8.35 -9.96 -3.00
CA LEU A 6 -8.87 -11.27 -3.36
C LEU A 6 -7.91 -12.40 -3.02
N ASP A 7 -6.64 -12.06 -2.77
CA ASP A 7 -5.57 -13.00 -2.46
C ASP A 7 -4.66 -12.41 -1.37
N PHE A 8 -5.26 -12.08 -0.22
CA PHE A 8 -4.62 -11.32 0.85
C PHE A 8 -3.40 -12.06 1.42
N GLU A 9 -3.56 -13.33 1.82
CA GLU A 9 -2.51 -14.11 2.47
C GLU A 9 -1.30 -14.31 1.55
N SER A 10 -1.54 -14.70 0.30
CA SER A 10 -0.47 -14.89 -0.68
C SER A 10 0.17 -13.57 -1.10
N SER A 11 -0.48 -12.42 -0.88
CA SER A 11 0.10 -11.11 -1.14
C SER A 11 1.08 -10.66 -0.05
N ILE A 12 1.06 -11.30 1.13
CA ILE A 12 1.96 -10.98 2.24
C ILE A 12 3.37 -11.56 2.02
N VAL A 13 4.38 -10.84 2.52
CA VAL A 13 5.80 -11.21 2.48
C VAL A 13 6.32 -11.07 3.92
N PRO A 14 6.08 -12.08 4.79
CA PRO A 14 6.40 -11.97 6.22
C PRO A 14 7.87 -11.66 6.50
N GLU A 15 8.77 -12.19 5.68
CA GLU A 15 10.23 -12.02 5.81
C GLU A 15 10.66 -10.54 5.69
N LEU A 16 9.87 -9.74 4.96
CA LEU A 16 10.12 -8.32 4.81
C LEU A 16 9.94 -7.55 6.13
N PHE A 17 8.98 -7.96 6.97
CA PHE A 17 8.62 -7.18 8.15
C PHE A 17 9.69 -7.22 9.23
N GLU A 18 10.45 -8.31 9.31
CA GLU A 18 11.61 -8.38 10.21
C GLU A 18 12.66 -7.32 9.81
N SER A 19 12.96 -7.22 8.52
CA SER A 19 13.86 -6.20 7.98
C SER A 19 13.32 -4.78 8.18
N CYS A 20 12.01 -4.57 8.01
CA CYS A 20 11.38 -3.29 8.29
C CYS A 20 11.51 -2.91 9.76
N ARG A 21 11.23 -3.84 10.67
CA ARG A 21 11.31 -3.63 12.12
C ARG A 21 12.73 -3.28 12.57
N GLN A 22 13.74 -4.02 12.11
CA GLN A 22 15.15 -3.75 12.42
C GLN A 22 15.58 -2.35 11.96
N LYS A 23 15.02 -1.86 10.86
CA LYS A 23 15.29 -0.51 10.32
C LYS A 23 14.32 0.56 10.82
N ASN A 24 13.45 0.21 11.78
CA ASN A 24 12.41 1.10 12.33
C ASN A 24 11.53 1.74 11.24
N LEU A 25 11.15 0.95 10.22
CA LEU A 25 10.29 1.35 9.12
C LEU A 25 8.83 1.00 9.44
N GLN A 26 7.98 2.02 9.43
CA GLN A 26 6.54 1.85 9.56
C GLN A 26 5.94 1.25 8.29
N VAL A 27 4.94 0.39 8.48
CA VAL A 27 4.25 -0.33 7.40
C VAL A 27 2.79 0.10 7.34
N MET A 28 2.45 0.82 6.28
CA MET A 28 1.07 1.08 5.87
C MET A 28 0.60 -0.03 4.93
N PHE A 29 -0.54 -0.65 5.21
CA PHE A 29 -1.16 -1.64 4.30
C PHE A 29 -2.11 -0.93 3.34
N VAL A 30 -1.87 -1.13 2.05
CA VAL A 30 -2.68 -0.58 0.96
C VAL A 30 -3.37 -1.76 0.27
N ILE A 31 -4.65 -1.93 0.57
CA ILE A 31 -5.47 -3.04 0.09
C ILE A 31 -6.03 -2.66 -1.27
N ASN A 32 -5.49 -3.27 -2.32
CA ASN A 32 -5.77 -2.95 -3.70
C ASN A 32 -6.87 -3.84 -4.29
N LYS A 33 -7.38 -3.44 -5.47
CA LYS A 33 -8.39 -4.15 -6.25
C LYS A 33 -9.74 -4.30 -5.54
N ILE A 34 -10.10 -3.34 -4.68
CA ILE A 34 -11.40 -3.38 -3.98
C ILE A 34 -12.58 -3.37 -4.95
N ASP A 35 -12.40 -2.86 -6.16
CA ASP A 35 -13.37 -2.91 -7.25
C ASP A 35 -13.75 -4.34 -7.68
N GLY A 36 -12.91 -5.34 -7.39
CA GLY A 36 -13.22 -6.75 -7.60
C GLY A 36 -14.24 -7.32 -6.61
N ILE A 37 -14.58 -6.60 -5.54
CA ILE A 37 -15.59 -7.04 -4.57
C ILE A 37 -16.98 -6.55 -4.99
N PRO A 38 -17.98 -7.45 -5.10
CA PRO A 38 -19.35 -7.05 -5.37
C PRO A 38 -19.89 -6.09 -4.30
N PHE A 39 -20.36 -4.93 -4.76
CA PHE A 39 -20.90 -3.86 -3.92
C PHE A 39 -19.89 -3.31 -2.90
N TYR A 40 -18.60 -3.26 -3.27
CA TYR A 40 -17.52 -2.82 -2.38
C TYR A 40 -17.78 -1.46 -1.72
N GLU A 41 -18.46 -0.53 -2.40
CA GLU A 41 -18.82 0.79 -1.86
C GLU A 41 -19.72 0.68 -0.63
N LYS A 42 -20.78 -0.14 -0.73
CA LYS A 42 -21.71 -0.42 0.38
C LYS A 42 -21.04 -1.20 1.51
N LYS A 43 -20.01 -1.98 1.18
CA LYS A 43 -19.26 -2.85 2.12
C LYS A 43 -17.94 -2.24 2.60
N LYS A 44 -17.62 -0.99 2.24
CA LYS A 44 -16.30 -0.37 2.49
C LYS A 44 -15.88 -0.49 3.96
N HIS A 45 -16.81 -0.27 4.87
CA HIS A 45 -16.55 -0.38 6.31
C HIS A 45 -16.20 -1.82 6.74
N GLN A 46 -16.97 -2.81 6.30
CA GLN A 46 -16.74 -4.23 6.62
C GLN A 46 -15.41 -4.72 6.03
N ILE A 47 -15.13 -4.35 4.78
CA ILE A 47 -13.87 -4.66 4.11
C ILE A 47 -12.69 -4.09 4.89
N ARG A 48 -12.77 -2.82 5.31
CA ARG A 48 -11.72 -2.18 6.10
C ARG A 48 -11.54 -2.87 7.45
N GLN A 49 -12.63 -3.22 8.15
CA GLN A 49 -12.54 -3.93 9.42
C GLN A 49 -11.85 -5.28 9.24
N TRP A 50 -12.27 -6.05 8.24
CA TRP A 50 -11.67 -7.34 7.91
C TRP A 50 -10.18 -7.18 7.59
N ALA A 51 -9.81 -6.27 6.68
CA ALA A 51 -8.43 -6.06 6.31
C ALA A 51 -7.56 -5.57 7.48
N THR A 52 -8.12 -4.73 8.36
CA THR A 52 -7.46 -4.31 9.60
C THR A 52 -7.20 -5.49 10.53
N ARG A 53 -8.20 -6.37 10.71
CA ARG A 53 -8.04 -7.58 11.53
C ARG A 53 -6.97 -8.51 10.96
N MET A 54 -7.00 -8.76 9.65
CA MET A 54 -5.99 -9.58 8.96
C MET A 54 -4.59 -8.98 9.06
N SER A 55 -4.46 -7.67 8.83
CA SER A 55 -3.16 -6.97 8.91
C SER A 55 -2.56 -7.03 10.33
N ARG A 56 -3.39 -7.03 11.37
CA ARG A 56 -2.93 -7.14 12.78
C ARG A 56 -2.43 -8.53 13.16
N GLN A 57 -2.80 -9.57 12.43
CA GLN A 57 -2.31 -10.93 12.68
C GLN A 57 -0.88 -11.14 12.14
N ILE A 58 -0.40 -10.22 11.31
CA ILE A 58 0.94 -10.26 10.74
C ILE A 58 1.97 -9.90 11.80
N LYS A 59 2.81 -10.88 12.18
CA LYS A 59 3.89 -10.69 13.15
C LYS A 59 4.97 -9.75 12.60
N ASN A 60 5.66 -9.06 13.51
CA ASN A 60 6.80 -8.17 13.25
C ASN A 60 6.53 -6.93 12.39
N ALA A 61 5.31 -6.73 11.87
CA ALA A 61 4.95 -5.51 11.17
C ALA A 61 4.74 -4.34 12.17
N GLN A 62 5.50 -3.25 12.00
CA GLN A 62 5.22 -1.98 12.69
C GLN A 62 4.05 -1.27 11.98
N TRP A 63 2.84 -1.73 12.27
CA TRP A 63 1.62 -1.29 11.61
C TRP A 63 1.31 0.19 11.85
N SER A 64 0.97 0.92 10.78
CA SER A 64 0.62 2.34 10.86
C SER A 64 -0.80 2.65 10.38
N ASP A 65 -1.27 2.05 9.28
CA ASP A 65 -2.64 2.27 8.78
C ASP A 65 -3.09 1.15 7.80
N VAL A 66 -4.40 1.09 7.52
CA VAL A 66 -5.00 0.30 6.44
C VAL A 66 -5.86 1.20 5.54
N VAL A 67 -5.44 1.30 4.28
CA VAL A 67 -6.15 2.09 3.25
C VAL A 67 -6.66 1.15 2.16
N LEU A 68 -7.93 1.34 1.79
CA LEU A 68 -8.57 0.60 0.71
C LEU A 68 -8.45 1.41 -0.58
N VAL A 69 -7.94 0.80 -1.65
CA VAL A 69 -7.78 1.45 -2.95
C VAL A 69 -8.20 0.56 -4.11
N SER A 70 -8.59 1.20 -5.20
CA SER A 70 -8.59 0.58 -6.53
C SER A 70 -7.60 1.33 -7.40
N SER A 71 -6.50 0.68 -7.75
CA SER A 71 -5.53 1.25 -8.68
C SER A 71 -6.08 1.39 -10.10
N LEU A 72 -7.14 0.65 -10.43
CA LEU A 72 -7.76 0.68 -11.75
C LEU A 72 -8.50 2.00 -11.96
N ASN A 73 -9.44 2.32 -11.06
CA ASN A 73 -10.31 3.50 -11.20
C ASN A 73 -9.87 4.70 -10.35
N GLY A 74 -8.93 4.53 -9.41
CA GLY A 74 -8.41 5.60 -8.55
C GLY A 74 -9.16 5.77 -7.23
N THR A 75 -10.16 4.93 -6.93
CA THR A 75 -10.87 4.99 -5.65
C THR A 75 -9.91 4.85 -4.48
N GLY A 76 -10.08 5.70 -3.46
CA GLY A 76 -9.30 5.65 -2.21
C GLY A 76 -7.96 6.39 -2.24
N PHE A 77 -7.55 6.97 -3.38
CA PHE A 77 -6.26 7.67 -3.49
C PHE A 77 -6.23 8.99 -2.71
N ALA A 78 -7.33 9.74 -2.67
CA ALA A 78 -7.43 10.94 -1.82
C ALA A 78 -7.25 10.58 -0.33
N GLU A 79 -7.92 9.52 0.11
CA GLU A 79 -7.78 9.01 1.48
C GLU A 79 -6.35 8.54 1.76
N LEU A 80 -5.71 7.86 0.80
CA LEU A 80 -4.32 7.46 0.93
C LEU A 80 -3.38 8.66 1.10
N GLU A 81 -3.60 9.71 0.31
CA GLU A 81 -2.84 10.96 0.40
C GLU A 81 -2.98 11.62 1.77
N ASP A 82 -4.21 11.75 2.27
CA ASP A 82 -4.49 12.30 3.59
C ASP A 82 -3.79 11.52 4.70
N ARG A 83 -3.79 10.18 4.62
CA ARG A 83 -3.06 9.32 5.57
C ARG A 83 -1.56 9.49 5.44
N MET A 84 -1.02 9.51 4.23
CA MET A 84 0.41 9.69 4.01
C MET A 84 0.93 11.03 4.54
N ARG A 85 0.13 12.11 4.45
CA ARG A 85 0.47 13.43 5.02
C ARG A 85 0.74 13.39 6.52
N GLN A 86 0.16 12.44 7.27
CA GLN A 86 0.42 12.28 8.70
C GLN A 86 1.83 11.75 9.01
N TYR A 87 2.50 11.14 8.02
CA TYR A 87 3.83 10.54 8.14
C TYR A 87 4.93 11.36 7.44
N LEU A 88 4.53 12.33 6.61
CA LEU A 88 5.43 13.15 5.80
C LEU A 88 5.43 14.59 6.31
N SER A 89 6.62 15.16 6.46
CA SER A 89 6.81 16.59 6.78
C SER A 89 7.74 17.19 5.72
N ALA A 90 7.46 18.43 5.32
CA ALA A 90 8.32 19.17 4.40
C ALA A 90 9.74 19.36 4.96
N ASP A 91 9.86 19.53 6.28
CA ASP A 91 11.14 19.75 6.96
C ASP A 91 11.95 18.46 7.13
N LYS A 92 11.28 17.30 7.00
CA LYS A 92 11.90 15.99 7.15
C LYS A 92 11.39 15.03 6.08
N PRO A 93 11.88 15.16 4.82
CA PRO A 93 11.50 14.25 3.75
C PRO A 93 11.90 12.82 4.10
N ARG A 94 11.05 11.86 3.70
CA ARG A 94 11.25 10.43 3.97
C ARG A 94 11.12 9.65 2.68
N TRP A 95 11.97 8.64 2.53
CA TRP A 95 11.83 7.66 1.46
C TRP A 95 10.61 6.78 1.68
N ILE A 96 9.80 6.63 0.64
CA ILE A 96 8.65 5.73 0.62
C ILE A 96 8.97 4.54 -0.28
N TYR A 97 8.86 3.35 0.28
CA TYR A 97 9.10 2.11 -0.44
C TYR A 97 7.77 1.42 -0.73
N ILE A 98 7.46 1.26 -2.01
CA ILE A 98 6.27 0.53 -2.46
C ILE A 98 6.67 -0.92 -2.73
N VAL A 99 6.18 -1.81 -1.87
CA VAL A 99 6.50 -3.24 -1.84
C VAL A 99 5.23 -4.08 -1.95
N GLY A 100 5.33 -5.27 -2.53
CA GLY A 100 4.23 -6.22 -2.67
C GLY A 100 4.55 -7.32 -3.69
N ARG A 101 3.90 -8.48 -3.58
CA ARG A 101 4.12 -9.63 -4.47
C ARG A 101 3.76 -9.32 -5.94
N VAL A 102 4.15 -10.21 -6.85
CA VAL A 102 3.72 -10.18 -8.26
C VAL A 102 2.18 -10.16 -8.32
N ASN A 103 1.61 -9.50 -9.34
CA ASN A 103 0.16 -9.39 -9.57
C ASN A 103 -0.70 -8.64 -8.52
N THR A 104 -0.13 -8.14 -7.42
CA THR A 104 -0.82 -7.23 -6.47
C THR A 104 -1.23 -5.87 -7.07
N GLY A 105 -0.80 -5.59 -8.30
CA GLY A 105 -1.14 -4.35 -9.03
C GLY A 105 -0.18 -3.19 -8.78
N LYS A 106 1.07 -3.43 -8.34
CA LYS A 106 2.05 -2.37 -8.05
C LYS A 106 2.29 -1.40 -9.20
N SER A 107 2.49 -1.88 -10.43
CA SER A 107 2.76 -0.99 -11.57
C SER A 107 1.55 -0.09 -11.86
N THR A 108 0.34 -0.66 -11.81
CA THR A 108 -0.91 0.10 -11.94
C THR A 108 -1.05 1.12 -10.82
N PHE A 109 -0.76 0.72 -9.58
CA PHE A 109 -0.79 1.59 -8.41
C PHE A 109 0.17 2.77 -8.56
N VAL A 110 1.44 2.52 -8.88
CA VAL A 110 2.46 3.58 -9.04
C VAL A 110 2.05 4.55 -10.15
N ASN A 111 1.65 4.06 -11.32
CA ASN A 111 1.24 4.91 -12.44
C ASN A 111 -0.02 5.73 -12.12
N ARG A 112 -0.97 5.16 -11.37
CA ARG A 112 -2.15 5.88 -10.91
C ARG A 112 -1.77 6.93 -9.85
N TRP A 113 -0.90 6.58 -8.92
CA TRP A 113 -0.46 7.43 -7.81
C TRP A 113 0.27 8.66 -8.31
N LEU A 114 1.25 8.47 -9.21
CA LEU A 114 2.00 9.57 -9.81
C LEU A 114 1.08 10.55 -10.56
N ARG A 115 0.07 10.03 -11.28
CA ARG A 115 -0.94 10.89 -11.91
C ARG A 115 -1.83 11.60 -10.89
N HIS A 116 -2.25 10.92 -9.83
CA HIS A 116 -3.08 11.48 -8.76
C HIS A 116 -2.41 12.67 -8.08
N ILE A 117 -1.12 12.55 -7.73
CA ILE A 117 -0.37 13.63 -7.07
C ILE A 117 0.16 14.69 -8.05
N GLY A 118 -0.16 14.59 -9.34
CA GLY A 118 0.34 15.52 -10.36
C GLY A 118 1.87 15.50 -10.52
N TYR A 119 2.50 14.34 -10.38
CA TYR A 119 3.95 14.22 -10.53
C TYR A 119 4.36 14.42 -12.00
N THR A 120 5.12 15.49 -12.26
CA THR A 120 5.55 15.90 -13.61
C THR A 120 7.03 15.66 -13.89
N HIS A 121 7.82 15.28 -12.89
CA HIS A 121 9.25 15.08 -13.04
C HIS A 121 9.58 13.75 -13.71
N LEU A 122 10.68 13.71 -14.47
CA LEU A 122 11.18 12.46 -15.04
C LEU A 122 11.79 11.61 -13.91
N GLY A 123 11.14 10.49 -13.59
CA GLY A 123 11.69 9.53 -12.64
C GLY A 123 12.95 8.84 -13.19
N THR A 124 13.87 8.46 -12.32
CA THR A 124 15.00 7.59 -12.69
C THR A 124 14.62 6.13 -12.44
N VAL A 125 14.88 5.25 -13.41
CA VAL A 125 14.68 3.80 -13.24
C VAL A 125 16.03 3.15 -12.96
N ASN A 126 16.21 2.63 -11.75
CA ASN A 126 17.39 1.87 -11.36
C ASN A 126 17.04 0.39 -11.25
N TYR A 127 17.63 -0.44 -12.11
CA TYR A 127 17.48 -1.89 -12.03
C TYR A 127 18.51 -2.47 -11.06
N LYS A 128 18.04 -2.91 -9.90
CA LYS A 128 18.86 -3.67 -8.95
C LYS A 128 18.38 -5.12 -8.97
N ARG A 129 19.15 -6.02 -9.60
CA ARG A 129 18.92 -7.47 -9.49
C ARG A 129 19.41 -7.90 -8.11
N GLY A 130 18.64 -8.73 -7.42
CA GLY A 130 19.12 -9.41 -6.23
C GLY A 130 20.28 -10.31 -6.65
N THR A 131 21.48 -9.99 -6.19
CA THR A 131 22.65 -10.88 -6.22
C THR A 131 22.47 -11.97 -5.18
#